data_AF-A0A925LPR5-F1
#
_entry.id   AF-A0A925LPR5-F1
#
_cell.length_a   1.000
_cell.length_b   1.000
_cell.length_c   1.000
_cell.angle_alpha   90.00
_cell.angle_beta   90.00
_cell.angle_gamma   90.00
#
_symmetry.space_group_name_H-M   'P 1'
#
loop_
_entity.id
_entity.type
_entity.pdbx_description
1 polymer ?
#
loop_
_entity_poly.entity_id
_entity_poly.type
_entity_poly.pdbx_seq_one_letter_code
_entity_poly.pdbx_strand_id
1 'polypeptide(L)'
;MLKQSLVLASSAVQGDSTSKAPADVARDASLANQQPVSASRAAREEKILQDARRQQLAEKEAAFAAKEQELKKLSIKLEAQVKALEENKKRIDDRLKIQTDDKKKKQDDKMQKMVKLFKAMRGEQAGKMIDTLHEDQAMSLLSRLDTKTVAKLAPFISQPRILKWVSDNLQGN
;
A
#
# COMPACT_ATOMS: atom_id res chain seq x y z
N MET A 1 8.06 15.45 25.67
CA MET A 1 9.15 16.43 25.85
C MET A 1 9.37 17.15 24.53
N LEU A 2 9.07 18.44 24.50
CA LEU A 2 9.25 19.35 23.35
C LEU A 2 10.64 20.00 23.41
N LYS A 3 11.33 20.09 22.26
CA LYS A 3 12.43 21.03 21.94
C LYS A 3 12.32 21.23 20.42
N GLN A 4 11.87 22.33 19.82
CA GLN A 4 12.17 23.76 19.91
C GLN A 4 13.66 24.11 19.77
N SER A 5 13.95 24.85 18.67
CA SER A 5 15.05 25.81 18.37
C SER A 5 15.27 25.81 16.84
N LEU A 6 14.67 26.67 16.01
CA LEU A 6 14.84 28.12 15.84
C LEU A 6 16.30 28.54 15.63
N VAL A 7 16.68 28.91 14.38
CA VAL A 7 17.44 30.13 14.03
C VAL A 7 17.16 30.48 12.55
N LEU A 8 16.38 31.54 12.33
CA LEU A 8 16.46 32.39 11.15
C LEU A 8 17.51 33.47 11.42
N ALA A 9 18.32 33.84 10.43
CA ALA A 9 19.09 35.08 10.45
C ALA A 9 19.12 35.71 9.05
N SER A 10 18.54 36.91 8.98
CA SER A 10 18.55 37.88 7.88
C SER A 10 19.83 38.71 7.85
N SER A 11 20.19 39.22 6.66
CA SER A 11 20.63 40.60 6.32
C SER A 11 21.60 40.53 5.13
N ALA A 12 21.30 41.03 3.93
CA ALA A 12 21.07 42.43 3.53
C ALA A 12 22.28 43.34 3.80
N VAL A 13 23.10 43.57 2.76
CA VAL A 13 23.92 44.80 2.62
C VAL A 13 23.87 45.22 1.15
N GLN A 14 23.29 46.39 0.94
CA GLN A 14 23.26 47.18 -0.29
C GLN A 14 23.80 48.56 0.12
N GLY A 15 24.73 49.13 -0.63
CA GLY A 15 25.33 50.42 -0.29
C GLY A 15 26.33 50.91 -1.34
N ASP A 16 25.87 51.89 -2.10
CA ASP A 16 26.51 52.60 -3.21
C ASP A 16 27.32 53.83 -2.72
N SER A 17 28.05 54.46 -3.64
CA SER A 17 28.49 55.88 -3.68
C SER A 17 29.93 56.26 -3.27
N THR A 18 30.78 56.34 -4.30
CA THR A 18 31.55 57.51 -4.80
C THR A 18 32.20 58.58 -3.88
N SER A 19 33.46 58.88 -4.28
CA SER A 19 34.15 60.19 -4.35
C SER A 19 35.03 60.64 -3.19
N LYS A 20 36.34 60.87 -3.48
CA LYS A 20 36.99 62.21 -3.62
C LYS A 20 38.51 62.15 -3.32
N ALA A 21 39.34 62.51 -4.31
CA ALA A 21 40.77 62.87 -4.22
C ALA A 21 40.92 64.34 -3.72
N PRO A 22 42.11 64.99 -3.53
CA PRO A 22 43.46 64.69 -4.06
C PRO A 22 44.68 65.09 -3.16
N ALA A 23 45.87 65.16 -3.78
CA ALA A 23 47.15 65.78 -3.36
C ALA A 23 48.11 64.87 -2.55
N ASP A 24 49.44 64.89 -2.69
CA ASP A 24 50.37 65.62 -3.56
C ASP A 24 51.72 64.86 -3.59
N VAL A 25 52.40 65.00 -4.73
CA VAL A 25 53.84 65.01 -5.06
C VAL A 25 54.93 64.23 -4.26
N ALA A 26 55.78 63.60 -5.10
CA ALA A 26 57.23 63.40 -5.00
C ALA A 26 57.81 62.09 -4.42
N ARG A 27 58.30 61.30 -5.38
CA ARG A 27 59.67 60.78 -5.47
C ARG A 27 60.18 59.96 -4.29
N ASP A 28 60.23 58.65 -4.50
CA ASP A 28 61.51 57.99 -4.32
C ASP A 28 61.79 56.96 -5.42
N ALA A 29 63.00 57.03 -5.93
CA ALA A 29 63.52 56.22 -7.00
C ALA A 29 64.05 54.92 -6.41
N SER A 30 63.29 53.83 -6.52
CA SER A 30 63.80 52.48 -6.26
C SER A 30 63.03 51.42 -7.06
N LEU A 31 62.81 51.66 -8.36
CA LEU A 31 62.39 50.59 -9.28
C LEU A 31 63.63 49.79 -9.71
N ALA A 32 64.20 49.08 -8.75
CA ALA A 32 65.19 48.05 -8.96
C ALA A 32 64.59 46.69 -8.54
N ASN A 33 63.97 46.04 -9.53
CA ASN A 33 64.23 44.63 -9.81
C ASN A 33 63.78 43.56 -8.79
N GLN A 34 62.51 43.53 -8.36
CA GLN A 34 61.92 42.34 -7.73
C GLN A 34 60.40 42.21 -7.98
N GLN A 35 59.96 41.85 -9.20
CA GLN A 35 58.66 41.15 -9.39
C GLN A 35 58.48 40.67 -10.84
N PRO A 36 58.72 39.37 -11.09
CA PRO A 36 57.72 38.59 -11.84
C PRO A 36 57.45 37.20 -11.23
N VAL A 37 58.18 36.80 -10.19
CA VAL A 37 58.11 35.46 -9.61
C VAL A 37 56.91 35.24 -8.67
N SER A 38 56.40 36.29 -8.00
CA SER A 38 55.22 36.18 -7.11
C SER A 38 53.91 36.03 -7.88
N ALA A 39 53.73 36.78 -8.97
CA ALA A 39 52.54 36.67 -9.83
C ALA A 39 52.48 35.31 -10.55
N SER A 40 53.63 34.77 -10.97
CA SER A 40 53.70 33.45 -11.60
C SER A 40 53.48 32.30 -10.60
N ARG A 41 53.84 32.47 -9.32
CA ARG A 41 53.50 31.52 -8.24
C ARG A 41 52.01 31.60 -7.87
N ALA A 42 51.46 32.80 -7.71
CA ALA A 42 50.05 33.00 -7.41
C ALA A 42 49.13 32.43 -8.51
N ALA A 43 49.47 32.61 -9.79
CA ALA A 43 48.72 32.03 -10.90
C ALA A 43 48.81 30.49 -10.96
N ARG A 44 49.94 29.90 -10.52
CA ARG A 44 50.09 28.44 -10.40
C ARG A 44 49.29 27.89 -9.22
N GLU A 45 49.31 28.58 -8.09
CA GLU A 45 48.53 28.23 -6.90
C GLU A 45 47.02 28.32 -7.16
N GLU A 46 46.56 29.35 -7.88
CA GLU A 46 45.17 29.49 -8.30
C GLU A 46 44.75 28.36 -9.25
N LYS A 47 45.61 27.99 -10.21
CA LYS A 47 45.34 26.87 -11.11
C LYS A 47 45.26 25.53 -10.34
N ILE A 48 46.16 25.29 -9.39
CA ILE A 48 46.11 24.09 -8.54
C ILE A 48 44.81 24.04 -7.73
N LEU A 49 44.36 25.19 -7.20
CA LEU A 49 43.12 25.25 -6.42
C LEU A 49 41.88 25.00 -7.31
N GLN A 50 41.87 25.49 -8.54
CA GLN A 50 40.82 25.22 -9.52
C GLN A 50 40.80 23.75 -9.94
N ASP A 51 41.97 23.16 -10.21
CA ASP A 51 42.09 21.75 -10.57
C ASP A 51 41.64 20.84 -9.42
N ALA A 52 42.00 21.17 -8.17
CA ALA A 52 41.53 20.46 -6.98
C ALA A 52 40.00 20.57 -6.81
N ARG A 53 39.41 21.73 -7.07
CA ARG A 53 37.95 21.91 -7.03
C ARG A 53 37.24 21.11 -8.13
N ARG A 54 37.82 21.05 -9.33
CA ARG A 54 37.28 20.25 -10.44
C ARG A 54 37.34 18.76 -10.12
N GLN A 55 38.42 18.30 -9.50
CA GLN A 55 38.54 16.91 -9.07
C GLN A 55 37.51 16.55 -7.99
N GLN A 56 37.29 17.43 -7.00
CA GLN A 56 36.26 17.22 -5.98
C GLN A 56 34.84 17.18 -6.56
N LEU A 57 34.56 17.99 -7.59
CA LEU A 57 33.27 17.94 -8.29
C LEU A 57 33.10 16.64 -9.06
N ALA A 58 34.14 16.20 -9.79
CA ALA A 58 34.12 14.94 -10.51
C ALA A 58 33.93 13.73 -9.59
N GLU A 59 34.57 13.72 -8.41
CA GLU A 59 34.40 12.67 -7.40
C GLU A 59 32.99 12.66 -6.82
N LYS A 60 32.41 13.83 -6.55
CA LYS A 60 31.02 13.96 -6.08
C LYS A 60 30.04 13.49 -7.14
N GLU A 61 30.21 13.91 -8.39
CA GLU A 61 29.37 13.49 -9.52
C GLU A 61 29.45 11.98 -9.74
N ALA A 62 30.64 11.38 -9.68
CA ALA A 62 30.81 9.94 -9.77
C ALA A 62 30.12 9.20 -8.62
N ALA A 63 30.23 9.70 -7.38
CA ALA A 63 29.57 9.13 -6.21
C ALA A 63 28.03 9.25 -6.30
N PHE A 64 27.51 10.36 -6.83
CA PHE A 64 26.08 10.54 -7.07
C PHE A 64 25.58 9.61 -8.17
N ALA A 65 26.30 9.48 -9.29
CA ALA A 65 25.95 8.58 -10.38
C ALA A 65 25.92 7.12 -9.92
N ALA A 66 26.88 6.69 -9.09
CA ALA A 66 26.89 5.35 -8.51
C ALA A 66 25.67 5.10 -7.62
N LYS A 67 25.31 6.06 -6.76
CA LYS A 67 24.11 5.98 -5.92
C LYS A 67 22.82 5.97 -6.74
N GLU A 68 22.73 6.77 -7.80
CA GLU A 68 21.55 6.79 -8.67
C GLU A 68 21.36 5.45 -9.38
N GLN A 69 22.44 4.81 -9.83
CA GLN A 69 22.38 3.47 -10.40
C GLN A 69 21.93 2.42 -9.38
N GLU A 70 22.40 2.49 -8.14
CA GLU A 70 21.97 1.59 -7.08
C GLU A 70 20.49 1.77 -6.75
N LEU A 71 20.01 3.02 -6.64
CA LEU A 71 18.60 3.33 -6.43
C LEU A 71 17.73 2.81 -7.57
N LYS A 72 18.16 2.96 -8.84
CA LYS A 72 17.46 2.40 -9.99
C LYS A 72 17.35 0.88 -9.91
N LYS A 73 18.44 0.19 -9.56
CA LYS A 73 18.42 -1.28 -9.38
C LYS A 73 17.46 -1.71 -8.27
N LEU A 74 17.45 -0.99 -7.15
CA LEU A 74 16.53 -1.26 -6.04
C LEU A 74 15.08 -0.98 -6.41
N SER A 75 14.80 0.10 -7.17
CA SER A 75 13.46 0.42 -7.68
C SER A 75 12.93 -0.72 -8.57
N ILE A 76 13.74 -1.17 -9.53
CA ILE A 76 13.35 -2.28 -10.42
C ILE A 76 13.07 -3.55 -9.61
N LYS A 77 13.89 -3.85 -8.58
CA LYS A 77 13.68 -5.01 -7.72
C LYS A 77 12.38 -4.90 -6.91
N LEU A 78 12.08 -3.71 -6.37
CA LEU A 78 10.84 -3.46 -5.65
C LEU A 78 9.62 -3.55 -6.57
N GLU A 79 9.67 -2.95 -7.76
CA GLU A 79 8.59 -3.04 -8.75
C GLU A 79 8.33 -4.49 -9.16
N ALA A 80 9.39 -5.29 -9.35
CA ALA A 80 9.25 -6.72 -9.63
C ALA A 80 8.61 -7.49 -8.47
N GLN A 81 8.99 -7.18 -7.22
CA GLN A 81 8.38 -7.79 -6.04
C GLN A 81 6.91 -7.39 -5.87
N VAL A 82 6.57 -6.12 -6.09
CA VAL A 82 5.20 -5.63 -6.04
C VAL A 82 4.34 -6.33 -7.09
N LYS A 83 4.81 -6.41 -8.35
CA LYS A 83 4.10 -7.14 -9.41
C LYS A 83 3.90 -8.62 -9.06
N ALA A 84 4.93 -9.29 -8.54
CA ALA A 84 4.81 -10.68 -8.13
C ALA A 84 3.79 -10.87 -6.99
N LEU A 85 3.74 -9.95 -6.02
CA LEU A 85 2.76 -9.98 -4.94
C LEU A 85 1.34 -9.71 -5.44
N GLU A 86 1.15 -8.77 -6.35
CA GLU A 86 -0.14 -8.48 -6.97
C GLU A 86 -0.67 -9.68 -7.78
N GLU A 87 0.19 -10.33 -8.57
CA GLU A 87 -0.17 -11.55 -9.30
C GLU A 87 -0.53 -12.69 -8.35
N ASN A 88 0.23 -12.87 -7.26
CA ASN A 88 -0.08 -13.90 -6.27
C ASN A 88 -1.41 -13.62 -5.56
N LYS A 89 -1.67 -12.36 -5.19
CA LYS A 89 -2.94 -11.95 -4.61
C LYS A 89 -4.11 -12.27 -5.55
N LYS A 90 -4.01 -11.90 -6.83
CA LYS A 90 -5.04 -12.21 -7.84
C LYS A 90 -5.31 -13.71 -7.94
N ARG A 91 -4.26 -14.54 -7.98
CA ARG A 91 -4.39 -16.01 -8.02
C ARG A 91 -5.09 -16.57 -6.78
N ILE A 92 -4.79 -16.02 -5.60
CA ILE A 92 -5.45 -16.43 -4.35
C ILE A 92 -6.92 -16.04 -4.37
N ASP A 93 -7.24 -14.81 -4.76
CA ASP A 93 -8.61 -14.30 -4.84
C ASP A 93 -9.44 -15.11 -5.84
N ASP A 94 -8.90 -15.41 -7.02
CA ASP A 94 -9.55 -16.26 -8.02
C ASP A 94 -9.81 -17.68 -7.49
N ARG A 95 -8.82 -18.27 -6.82
CA ARG A 95 -8.96 -19.61 -6.23
C ARG A 95 -10.01 -19.63 -5.11
N LEU A 96 -10.06 -18.59 -4.29
CA LEU A 96 -11.06 -18.46 -3.24
C LEU A 96 -12.45 -18.33 -3.84
N LYS A 97 -12.63 -17.49 -4.86
CA LYS A 97 -13.91 -17.31 -5.55
C LYS A 97 -14.41 -18.62 -6.16
N ILE A 98 -13.54 -19.34 -6.89
CA ILE A 98 -13.87 -20.65 -7.48
C ILE A 98 -14.26 -21.63 -6.37
N GLN A 99 -13.48 -21.73 -5.29
CA GLN A 99 -13.82 -22.61 -4.17
C GLN A 99 -15.16 -22.25 -3.52
N THR A 100 -15.45 -20.96 -3.31
CA THR A 100 -16.71 -20.56 -2.69
C THR A 100 -17.90 -20.86 -3.59
N ASP A 101 -17.77 -20.62 -4.90
CA ASP A 101 -18.84 -20.88 -5.86
C ASP A 101 -19.10 -22.38 -6.03
N ASP A 102 -18.03 -23.20 -6.11
CA ASP A 102 -18.15 -24.65 -6.17
C ASP A 102 -18.73 -25.24 -4.88
N LYS A 103 -18.33 -24.71 -3.71
CA LYS A 103 -18.89 -25.12 -2.42
C LYS A 103 -20.38 -24.78 -2.34
N LYS A 104 -20.78 -23.57 -2.75
CA LYS A 104 -22.18 -23.15 -2.81
C LYS A 104 -22.99 -24.05 -3.73
N LYS A 105 -22.53 -24.28 -4.96
CA LYS A 105 -23.19 -25.20 -5.91
C LYS A 105 -23.36 -26.60 -5.34
N LYS A 106 -22.29 -27.18 -4.78
CA LYS A 106 -22.36 -28.52 -4.15
C LYS A 106 -23.30 -28.56 -2.96
N GLN A 107 -23.35 -27.51 -2.15
CA GLN A 107 -24.30 -27.41 -1.04
C GLN A 107 -25.73 -27.27 -1.55
N ASP A 108 -25.96 -26.47 -2.59
CA ASP A 108 -27.26 -26.32 -3.23
C ASP A 108 -27.76 -27.63 -3.84
N ASP A 109 -26.91 -28.37 -4.56
CA ASP A 109 -27.26 -29.67 -5.12
C ASP A 109 -27.61 -30.69 -4.03
N LYS A 110 -26.83 -30.72 -2.94
CA LYS A 110 -27.11 -31.58 -1.78
C LYS A 110 -28.43 -31.20 -1.13
N MET A 111 -28.68 -29.90 -0.96
CA MET A 111 -29.90 -29.40 -0.35
C MET A 111 -31.12 -29.68 -1.23
N GLN A 112 -31.02 -29.53 -2.55
CA GLN A 112 -32.08 -29.91 -3.48
C GLN A 112 -32.40 -31.41 -3.43
N LYS A 113 -31.38 -32.27 -3.30
CA LYS A 113 -31.58 -33.71 -3.11
C LYS A 113 -32.30 -34.01 -1.79
N MET A 114 -31.92 -33.33 -0.71
CA MET A 114 -32.62 -33.44 0.58
C MET A 114 -34.07 -33.01 0.45
N VAL A 115 -34.34 -31.83 -0.14
CA VAL A 115 -35.71 -31.36 -0.39
C VAL A 115 -36.53 -32.38 -1.18
N LYS A 116 -35.98 -32.98 -2.24
CA LYS A 116 -36.67 -34.03 -3.01
C LYS A 116 -36.95 -35.28 -2.17
N LEU A 117 -35.99 -35.72 -1.35
CA LEU A 117 -36.14 -36.86 -0.45
C LEU A 117 -37.26 -36.61 0.57
N PHE A 118 -37.25 -35.46 1.25
CA PHE A 118 -38.24 -35.10 2.25
C PHE A 118 -39.65 -34.91 1.66
N LYS A 119 -39.77 -34.47 0.40
CA LYS A 119 -41.06 -34.43 -0.32
C LYS A 119 -41.61 -35.82 -0.66
N ALA A 120 -40.73 -36.79 -0.94
CA ALA A 120 -41.12 -38.16 -1.28
C ALA A 120 -41.40 -39.04 -0.05
N MET A 121 -40.85 -38.67 1.11
CA MET A 121 -41.06 -39.39 2.37
C MET A 121 -42.44 -39.14 2.98
N ARG A 122 -42.90 -40.09 3.80
CA ARG A 122 -44.10 -39.90 4.63
C ARG A 122 -43.86 -38.83 5.69
N GLY A 123 -44.89 -38.03 5.98
CA GLY A 123 -44.79 -36.86 6.85
C GLY A 123 -44.26 -37.17 8.26
N GLU A 124 -44.63 -38.32 8.83
CA GLU A 124 -44.16 -38.74 10.16
C GLU A 124 -42.66 -39.06 10.19
N GLN A 125 -42.16 -39.80 9.19
CA GLN A 125 -40.73 -40.15 9.10
C GLN A 125 -39.89 -38.92 8.78
N ALA A 126 -40.39 -38.06 7.88
CA ALA A 126 -39.74 -36.81 7.51
C ALA A 126 -39.66 -35.85 8.71
N GLY A 127 -40.74 -35.69 9.48
CA GLY A 127 -40.75 -34.85 10.68
C GLY A 127 -39.77 -35.30 11.74
N LYS A 128 -39.77 -36.61 12.07
CA LYS A 128 -38.79 -37.22 13.00
C LYS A 128 -37.35 -37.00 12.54
N MET A 129 -37.06 -37.15 11.25
CA MET A 129 -35.71 -36.88 10.72
C MET A 129 -35.34 -35.40 10.83
N ILE A 130 -36.26 -34.48 10.55
CA ILE A 130 -36.00 -33.03 10.65
C ILE A 130 -35.66 -32.64 12.09
N ASP A 131 -36.30 -33.24 13.09
CA ASP A 131 -36.00 -32.98 14.49
C ASP A 131 -34.61 -33.48 14.92
N THR A 132 -34.08 -34.52 14.27
CA THR A 132 -32.70 -34.98 14.52
C THR A 132 -31.63 -34.09 13.89
N LEU A 133 -31.98 -33.23 12.93
CA LEU A 133 -31.04 -32.31 12.29
C LEU A 133 -30.69 -31.15 13.22
N HIS A 134 -29.49 -30.60 13.04
CA HIS A 134 -29.12 -29.33 13.66
C HIS A 134 -30.09 -28.23 13.24
N GLU A 135 -30.33 -27.29 14.16
CA GLU A 135 -31.34 -26.24 13.98
C GLU A 135 -31.14 -25.46 12.67
N ASP A 136 -29.93 -25.01 12.39
CA ASP A 136 -29.61 -24.26 11.15
C ASP A 136 -29.92 -25.06 9.87
N GLN A 137 -29.62 -26.35 9.89
CA GLN A 137 -29.85 -27.23 8.74
C GLN A 137 -31.34 -27.52 8.54
N ALA A 138 -32.07 -27.74 9.63
CA ALA A 138 -33.52 -27.92 9.61
C ALA A 138 -34.21 -26.66 9.10
N MET A 139 -33.82 -25.48 9.59
CA MET A 139 -34.37 -24.20 9.14
C MET A 139 -34.08 -23.94 7.66
N SER A 140 -32.84 -24.16 7.22
CA SER A 140 -32.47 -24.02 5.80
C SER A 140 -33.26 -24.98 4.89
N LEU A 141 -33.52 -26.20 5.35
CA LEU A 141 -34.34 -27.17 4.65
C LEU A 141 -35.81 -26.76 4.60
N LEU A 142 -36.40 -26.37 5.75
CA LEU A 142 -37.79 -25.94 5.86
C LEU A 142 -38.08 -24.70 5.01
N SER A 143 -37.15 -23.74 4.93
CA SER A 143 -37.30 -22.55 4.08
C SER A 143 -37.20 -22.86 2.57
N ARG A 144 -36.63 -23.99 2.17
CA ARG A 144 -36.60 -24.46 0.77
C ARG A 144 -37.74 -25.40 0.41
N LEU A 145 -38.47 -25.91 1.40
CA LEU A 145 -39.68 -26.69 1.18
C LEU A 145 -40.86 -25.76 0.84
N ASP A 146 -41.83 -26.28 0.08
CA ASP A 146 -43.07 -25.57 -0.16
C ASP A 146 -43.92 -25.54 1.11
N THR A 147 -44.62 -24.43 1.34
CA THR A 147 -45.49 -24.20 2.50
C THR A 147 -46.49 -25.34 2.71
N LYS A 148 -46.99 -25.95 1.62
CA LYS A 148 -47.92 -27.09 1.67
C LYS A 148 -47.27 -28.34 2.26
N THR A 149 -46.03 -28.63 1.87
CA THR A 149 -45.27 -29.75 2.43
C THR A 149 -44.89 -29.47 3.88
N VAL A 150 -44.45 -28.25 4.22
CA VAL A 150 -44.17 -27.88 5.62
C VAL A 150 -45.41 -28.01 6.50
N ALA A 151 -46.58 -27.59 6.02
CA ALA A 151 -47.84 -27.75 6.76
C ALA A 151 -48.20 -29.23 7.05
N LYS A 152 -47.87 -30.15 6.13
CA LYS A 152 -48.04 -31.60 6.34
C LYS A 152 -47.04 -32.19 7.35
N LEU A 153 -45.87 -31.57 7.48
CA LEU A 153 -44.81 -31.98 8.40
C LEU A 153 -44.97 -31.36 9.78
N ALA A 154 -45.63 -30.20 9.89
CA ALA A 154 -45.81 -29.45 11.13
C ALA A 154 -46.35 -30.27 12.32
N PRO A 155 -47.30 -31.23 12.15
CA PRO A 155 -47.75 -32.06 13.28
C PRO A 155 -46.68 -33.02 13.83
N PHE A 156 -45.62 -33.27 13.07
CA PHE A 156 -44.59 -34.28 13.35
C PHE A 156 -43.20 -33.68 13.61
N ILE A 157 -43.09 -32.35 13.67
CA ILE A 157 -41.87 -31.60 13.97
C ILE A 157 -42.05 -30.90 15.31
N SER A 158 -40.96 -30.71 16.05
CA SER A 158 -40.94 -29.92 17.28
C SER A 158 -41.53 -28.51 17.09
N GLN A 159 -42.51 -28.17 17.94
CA GLN A 159 -43.21 -26.88 17.88
C GLN A 159 -42.29 -25.65 17.91
N PRO A 160 -41.21 -25.61 18.72
CA PRO A 160 -40.29 -24.46 18.73
C PRO A 160 -39.69 -24.17 17.35
N ARG A 161 -39.36 -25.21 16.58
CA ARG A 161 -38.78 -25.06 15.23
C ARG A 161 -39.80 -24.55 14.23
N ILE A 162 -41.04 -25.04 14.30
CA ILE A 162 -42.12 -24.56 13.43
C ILE A 162 -42.44 -23.10 13.73
N LEU A 163 -42.53 -22.71 15.00
CA LEU A 163 -42.76 -21.32 15.38
C LEU A 163 -41.64 -20.40 14.89
N LYS A 164 -40.38 -20.83 15.02
CA LYS A 164 -39.23 -20.11 14.48
C LYS A 164 -39.27 -20.00 12.96
N TRP A 165 -39.61 -21.08 12.26
CA TRP A 165 -39.76 -21.04 10.81
C TRP A 165 -40.89 -20.10 10.39
N VAL A 166 -42.03 -20.12 11.09
CA VAL A 166 -43.13 -19.18 10.84
C VAL A 166 -42.68 -17.74 11.10
N SER A 167 -41.98 -17.46 12.21
CA SER A 167 -41.47 -16.11 12.47
C SER A 167 -40.51 -15.64 11.39
N ASP A 168 -39.59 -16.51 10.96
CA ASP A 168 -38.58 -16.16 9.94
C ASP A 168 -39.24 -15.91 8.58
N ASN A 169 -40.27 -16.67 8.20
CA ASN A 169 -41.01 -16.44 6.95
C ASN A 169 -41.97 -15.24 7.01
N LEU A 170 -42.41 -14.83 8.20
CA LEU A 170 -43.24 -13.64 8.39
C LEU A 170 -42.40 -12.36 8.54
N GLN A 171 -41.14 -12.46 8.97
CA GLN A 171 -40.24 -11.32 9.23
C GLN A 171 -39.43 -10.84 8.01
N GLY A 172 -39.47 -11.52 6.86
CA GLY A 172 -38.87 -11.04 5.59
C GLY A 172 -38.61 -12.18 4.59
N ASN A 173 -38.46 -12.01 3.27
CA ASN A 173 -38.14 -10.87 2.41
C ASN A 173 -37.37 -9.72 3.04
#